data_AF-A0AAD6TQQ5-F1
#
_entry.id   AF-A0AAD6TQQ5-F1
#
_cell.length_a   1.000
_cell.length_b   1.000
_cell.length_c   1.000
_cell.angle_alpha   90.00
_cell.angle_beta   90.00
_cell.angle_gamma   90.00
#
_symmetry.space_group_name_H-M   'P 1'
#
loop_
_entity.id
_entity.type
_entity.pdbx_description
1 polymer ?
#
loop_
_entity_poly.entity_id
_entity_poly.type
_entity_poly.pdbx_seq_one_letter_code
_entity_poly.pdbx_strand_id
1 'polypeptide(L)'
;MVQRSPDSLIEFIYPGIDGPTSLPNYFLERTILAARNTDVSGLNDTVLDRMTGEARTFISADKIITKAGADDPEMNDAIPVEYLR
;
A
#
# COMPACT_ATOMS: atom_id res chain seq x y z
N MET A 1 -5.30 -30.87 -8.90
CA MET A 1 -3.91 -30.54 -9.29
C MET A 1 -3.73 -29.05 -9.02
N VAL A 2 -2.86 -28.65 -8.09
CA VAL A 2 -2.64 -27.22 -7.80
C VAL A 2 -1.87 -26.63 -8.98
N GLN A 3 -2.50 -25.73 -9.72
CA GLN A 3 -1.83 -24.92 -10.75
C GLN A 3 -0.76 -24.07 -10.04
N ARG A 4 0.46 -23.97 -10.58
CA ARG A 4 1.48 -23.08 -10.04
C ARG A 4 1.39 -21.72 -10.74
N SER A 5 0.60 -20.81 -10.17
CA SER A 5 0.49 -19.43 -10.61
C SER A 5 0.46 -18.48 -9.42
N PRO A 6 0.75 -17.18 -9.62
CA PRO A 6 0.54 -16.17 -8.58
C PRO A 6 -0.90 -16.15 -8.06
N ASP A 7 -1.89 -16.31 -8.95
CA ASP A 7 -3.31 -16.34 -8.58
C ASP A 7 -3.66 -17.51 -7.66
N SER A 8 -3.14 -18.71 -7.95
CA SER A 8 -3.40 -19.87 -7.09
C SER A 8 -2.71 -19.77 -5.74
N LEU A 9 -1.56 -19.08 -5.66
CA LEU A 9 -0.90 -18.76 -4.41
C LEU A 9 -1.71 -17.74 -3.59
N ILE A 10 -2.21 -16.68 -4.24
CA ILE A 10 -3.06 -15.67 -3.61
C ILE A 10 -4.33 -16.32 -3.04
N GLU A 11 -4.99 -17.19 -3.79
CA GLU A 11 -6.18 -17.92 -3.32
C GLU A 11 -5.88 -18.86 -2.16
N PHE A 12 -4.71 -19.49 -2.17
CA PHE A 12 -4.28 -20.39 -1.10
C PHE A 12 -3.98 -19.64 0.21
N ILE A 13 -3.32 -18.48 0.11
CA ILE A 13 -2.93 -17.68 1.28
C ILE A 13 -4.09 -16.82 1.79
N TYR A 14 -4.88 -16.21 0.89
CA TYR A 14 -6.00 -15.32 1.19
C TYR A 14 -7.34 -15.90 0.73
N PRO A 15 -7.84 -16.99 1.36
CA PRO A 15 -9.13 -17.56 1.00
C PRO A 15 -10.28 -16.58 1.32
N GLY A 16 -11.10 -16.25 0.32
CA GLY A 16 -12.27 -15.39 0.47
C GLY A 16 -11.96 -13.89 0.60
N ILE A 17 -10.85 -13.43 0.02
CA ILE A 17 -10.44 -12.00 0.03
C ILE A 17 -11.44 -11.05 -0.66
N ASP A 18 -12.24 -11.58 -1.57
CA ASP A 18 -13.35 -10.92 -2.25
C ASP A 18 -14.60 -10.79 -1.37
N GLY A 19 -14.61 -11.40 -0.18
CA GLY A 19 -15.66 -11.22 0.81
C GLY A 19 -15.47 -9.97 1.68
N PRO A 20 -16.48 -9.60 2.48
CA PRO A 20 -16.35 -8.57 3.51
C PRO A 20 -15.29 -9.01 4.54
N THR A 21 -14.06 -8.54 4.34
CA THR A 21 -12.92 -8.93 5.16
C THR A 21 -12.89 -8.06 6.41
N SER A 22 -13.33 -8.62 7.55
CA SER A 22 -13.64 -7.84 8.76
C SER A 22 -12.55 -7.84 9.83
N LEU A 23 -11.35 -8.37 9.58
CA LEU A 23 -10.38 -8.60 10.65
C LEU A 23 -8.97 -8.07 10.30
N PRO A 24 -8.43 -7.12 11.09
CA PRO A 24 -7.03 -6.69 11.01
C PRO A 24 -6.05 -7.87 11.07
N ASN A 25 -6.41 -8.91 11.82
CA ASN A 25 -5.59 -10.11 12.01
C ASN A 25 -5.51 -11.01 10.77
N TYR A 26 -6.41 -10.82 9.79
CA TYR A 26 -6.45 -11.67 8.60
C TYR A 26 -5.13 -11.55 7.81
N PHE A 27 -4.64 -10.34 7.57
CA PHE A 27 -3.39 -10.14 6.84
C PHE A 27 -2.13 -10.29 7.71
N LEU A 28 -2.22 -10.02 9.01
CA LEU A 28 -1.04 -10.02 9.91
C LEU A 28 -0.29 -11.36 9.94
N GLU A 29 -1.00 -12.47 9.80
CA GLU A 29 -0.40 -13.82 9.84
C GLU A 29 -0.17 -14.42 8.44
N ARG A 30 -0.42 -13.64 7.37
CA ARG A 30 -0.48 -14.11 5.99
C ARG A 30 0.34 -13.19 5.09
N THR A 31 1.63 -13.48 4.96
CA THR A 31 2.56 -12.70 4.14
C THR A 31 3.08 -13.52 2.96
N ILE A 32 2.94 -12.97 1.75
CA ILE A 32 3.61 -13.48 0.56
C ILE A 32 4.91 -12.71 0.38
N LEU A 33 6.04 -13.41 0.32
CA LEU A 33 7.36 -12.82 0.11
C LEU A 33 7.78 -12.98 -1.35
N ALA A 34 8.36 -11.92 -1.93
CA ALA A 34 8.95 -11.92 -3.26
C ALA A 34 10.36 -11.29 -3.22
N ALA A 35 11.22 -11.70 -4.16
CA ALA A 35 12.62 -11.30 -4.16
C ALA A 35 12.86 -9.86 -4.67
N ARG A 36 11.97 -9.33 -5.50
CA ARG A 36 12.09 -7.99 -6.11
C ARG A 36 10.88 -7.14 -5.77
N ASN A 37 11.10 -5.84 -5.54
CA ASN A 37 10.03 -4.90 -5.24
C ASN A 37 8.98 -4.79 -6.37
N THR A 38 9.38 -4.99 -7.63
CA THR A 38 8.45 -5.04 -8.77
C THR A 38 7.47 -6.20 -8.66
N ASP A 39 7.95 -7.35 -8.16
CA ASP A 39 7.11 -8.53 -7.96
C ASP A 39 6.20 -8.34 -6.74
N VAL A 40 6.71 -7.71 -5.68
CA VAL A 40 5.92 -7.28 -4.51
C VAL A 40 4.79 -6.34 -4.92
N SER A 41 5.09 -5.33 -5.74
CA SER A 41 4.08 -4.37 -6.23
C SER A 41 2.99 -5.09 -7.02
N GLY A 42 3.36 -5.91 -8.02
CA GLY A 42 2.38 -6.61 -8.83
C GLY A 42 1.50 -7.58 -8.04
N LEU A 43 2.06 -8.26 -7.02
CA LEU A 43 1.27 -9.08 -6.10
C LEU A 43 0.31 -8.24 -5.27
N ASN A 44 0.78 -7.14 -4.67
CA ASN A 44 -0.06 -6.26 -3.86
C ASN A 44 -1.20 -5.63 -4.69
N ASP A 45 -0.92 -5.20 -5.92
CA ASP A 45 -1.92 -4.65 -6.84
C ASP A 45 -2.99 -5.71 -7.16
N THR A 46 -2.58 -6.94 -7.48
CA THR A 46 -3.50 -8.06 -7.75
C THR A 46 -4.37 -8.40 -6.53
N VAL A 47 -3.80 -8.33 -5.33
CA VAL A 47 -4.52 -8.59 -4.07
C VAL A 47 -5.53 -7.48 -3.79
N LEU A 48 -5.12 -6.21 -3.94
CA LEU A 48 -5.98 -5.03 -3.74
C LEU A 48 -7.16 -5.02 -4.71
N ASP A 49 -6.94 -5.35 -5.98
CA ASP A 49 -7.99 -5.40 -7.02
C ASP A 49 -9.08 -6.46 -6.73
N ARG A 50 -8.78 -7.47 -5.91
CA ARG A 50 -9.75 -8.49 -5.48
C ARG A 50 -10.56 -8.06 -4.26
N MET A 51 -10.10 -7.07 -3.49
CA MET A 51 -10.80 -6.63 -2.28
C MET A 51 -12.08 -5.90 -2.64
N THR A 52 -13.15 -6.15 -1.88
CA THR A 52 -14.39 -5.38 -2.02
C THR A 52 -14.32 -4.06 -1.29
N GLY A 53 -14.86 -3.00 -1.88
CA GLY A 53 -14.94 -1.68 -1.26
C GLY A 53 -14.51 -0.55 -2.20
N GLU A 54 -14.35 0.64 -1.62
CA GLU A 54 -13.89 1.82 -2.34
C GLU A 54 -12.36 1.87 -2.34
N ALA A 55 -11.75 1.88 -3.52
CA ALA A 55 -10.33 2.13 -3.67
C ALA A 55 -10.01 3.58 -3.30
N ARG A 56 -8.98 3.78 -2.47
CA ARG A 56 -8.49 5.10 -2.09
C ARG A 56 -6.99 5.20 -2.34
N THR A 57 -6.60 6.24 -3.06
CA THR A 57 -5.19 6.57 -3.28
C THR A 57 -4.78 7.68 -2.33
N PHE A 58 -3.77 7.41 -1.51
CA PHE A 58 -3.16 8.41 -0.63
C PHE A 58 -1.88 8.91 -1.30
N ILE A 59 -1.84 10.21 -1.59
CA ILE A 59 -0.68 10.84 -2.22
C ILE A 59 0.34 11.17 -1.12
N SER A 60 1.62 10.92 -1.40
CA SER A 60 2.69 11.34 -0.48
C SER A 60 2.86 12.86 -0.51
N ALA A 61 3.16 13.43 0.64
CA ALA A 61 3.53 14.83 0.75
C ALA A 61 5.06 14.91 0.80
N ASP A 62 5.68 15.04 -0.38
CA ASP A 62 7.14 14.94 -0.48
C ASP A 62 7.86 16.27 -0.18
N LYS A 63 7.16 17.40 -0.27
CA LYS A 63 7.74 18.76 -0.15
C LYS A 63 6.73 19.79 0.34
N ILE A 64 7.24 20.83 0.99
CA ILE A 64 6.47 22.03 1.32
C ILE A 64 6.54 23.00 0.14
N ILE A 65 5.39 23.56 -0.22
CA ILE A 65 5.30 24.66 -1.16
C ILE A 65 5.41 25.96 -0.35
N THR A 66 6.54 26.65 -0.44
CA THR A 66 6.74 27.94 0.23
C THR A 66 6.25 29.10 -0.66
N LYS A 67 5.64 30.11 -0.05
CA LYS A 67 5.21 31.34 -0.71
C LYS A 67 6.17 32.48 -0.35
N ALA A 68 6.78 33.06 -1.39
CA ALA A 68 7.71 34.17 -1.24
C ALA A 68 7.08 35.34 -0.47
N GLY A 69 7.72 35.75 0.63
CA GLY A 69 7.31 36.89 1.47
C GLY A 69 6.31 36.57 2.58
N ALA A 70 5.79 35.34 2.67
CA ALA A 70 4.97 34.87 3.78
C ALA A 70 5.69 33.81 4.62
N ASP A 71 6.47 32.95 3.96
CA ASP A 71 7.14 31.83 4.58
C ASP A 71 8.65 32.06 4.64
N ASP A 72 9.27 31.63 5.74
CA ASP A 72 10.72 31.63 5.89
C ASP A 72 11.31 30.46 5.08
N PRO A 73 12.11 30.73 4.03
CA PRO A 73 12.71 29.69 3.21
C PRO A 73 13.68 28.78 3.99
N GLU A 74 14.21 29.22 5.14
CA GLU A 74 15.08 28.39 6.00
C GLU A 74 14.30 27.35 6.81
N MET A 75 12.97 27.50 6.92
CA MET A 75 12.12 26.60 7.70
C MET A 75 11.71 25.32 6.93
N ASN A 76 12.04 25.25 5.64
CA ASN A 76 11.65 24.14 4.76
C ASN A 76 12.31 22.80 5.17
N ASP A 77 13.56 22.85 5.61
CA ASP A 77 14.30 21.67 6.11
C ASP A 77 14.06 21.40 7.61
N ALA A 78 13.38 22.31 8.31
CA ALA A 78 13.10 22.20 9.75
C ALA A 78 11.81 21.42 10.07
N ILE A 79 10.96 21.20 9.06
CA ILE A 79 9.70 20.48 9.23
C ILE A 79 9.93 19.00 8.90
N PRO A 80 9.76 18.10 9.89
CA PRO A 80 9.89 16.66 9.64
C PRO A 80 8.87 16.18 8.61
N VAL A 81 9.26 15.18 7.81
CA VAL A 81 8.44 14.65 6.71
C VAL A 81 7.10 14.06 7.19
N GLU A 82 7.02 13.67 8.47
CA GLU A 82 5.81 13.18 9.13
C GLU A 82 4.69 14.22 9.26
N TYR A 83 5.03 15.51 9.13
CA TYR A 83 4.07 16.63 9.15
C TYR A 83 3.68 17.11 7.76
N LEU A 84 4.30 16.57 6.71
CA LEU A 84 3.88 16.78 5.34
C LEU A 84 2.62 15.91 5.16
N ARG A 85 1.46 16.56 5.01
CA ARG A 85 0.16 15.92 4.79
C ARG A 85 -0.48 16.44 3.51
#